data_AF-A0A7Y2AVT2-F1
#
_entry.id   AF-A0A7Y2AVT2-F1
#
_cell.length_a   1.000
_cell.length_b   1.000
_cell.length_c   1.000
_cell.angle_alpha   90.00
_cell.angle_beta   90.00
_cell.angle_gamma   90.00
#
_symmetry.space_group_name_H-M   'P 1'
#
loop_
_entity.id
_entity.type
_entity.pdbx_description
1 polymer ?
#
loop_
_entity_poly.entity_id
_entity_poly.type
_entity_poly.pdbx_seq_one_letter_code
_entity_poly.pdbx_strand_id
1 'polypeptide(L)'
;MNELNEKFDQARDPLGLRHLDWIEPQQDGWPGIRAALEERSRNRKRVTWLALAASLVMAFGLTLRLASENIPGAGPASLPVTEQLADGGDDSLESLIALSQTLEQQLRGMRQGSGSMPADSAVYIAELQDLVAQVDHELSYSPDSVNLWGQRVNLLLDLAQIYQHQWELDYGKMASL
;
A
#
# COMPACT_ATOMS: atom_id res chain seq x y z
N MET A 1 24.94 -18.51 49.83
CA MET A 1 23.49 -18.33 49.59
C MET A 1 23.22 -17.21 48.57
N ASN A 2 24.14 -16.91 47.63
CA ASN A 2 23.98 -15.84 46.63
C ASN A 2 23.70 -16.37 45.20
N GLU A 3 24.21 -17.55 44.85
CA GLU A 3 24.10 -18.09 43.47
C GLU A 3 22.69 -18.48 43.04
N LEU A 4 21.80 -18.82 43.99
CA LEU A 4 20.40 -19.09 43.67
C LEU A 4 19.64 -17.81 43.32
N ASN A 5 20.01 -16.67 43.92
CA ASN A 5 19.32 -15.40 43.70
C ASN A 5 19.63 -14.83 42.31
N GLU A 6 20.87 -14.95 41.84
CA GLU A 6 21.29 -14.50 40.49
C GLU A 6 20.58 -15.28 39.37
N LYS A 7 20.39 -16.59 39.55
CA LYS A 7 19.64 -17.41 38.57
C LYS A 7 18.17 -17.00 38.46
N PHE A 8 17.54 -16.61 39.56
CA PHE A 8 16.15 -16.11 39.54
C PHE A 8 16.04 -14.74 38.86
N ASP A 9 17.04 -13.87 39.03
CA ASP A 9 17.06 -12.56 38.40
C ASP A 9 17.29 -12.65 36.87
N GLN A 10 18.14 -13.57 36.43
CA GLN A 10 18.37 -13.85 35.00
C GLN A 10 17.14 -14.49 34.30
N ALA A 11 16.40 -15.35 35.00
CA ALA A 11 15.15 -15.91 34.47
C ALA A 11 14.03 -14.87 34.34
N ARG A 12 14.07 -13.80 35.14
CA ARG A 12 13.09 -12.70 35.12
C ARG A 12 13.39 -11.61 34.12
N ASP A 13 14.62 -11.56 33.60
CA ASP A 13 15.02 -10.60 32.55
C ASP A 13 16.03 -11.25 31.61
N PRO A 14 15.56 -12.17 30.76
CA PRO A 14 16.41 -12.93 29.84
C PRO A 14 17.08 -12.05 28.78
N LEU A 15 16.60 -10.81 28.61
CA LEU A 15 17.10 -9.86 27.62
C LEU A 15 17.91 -8.71 28.24
N GLY A 16 18.08 -8.69 29.57
CA GLY A 16 18.82 -7.64 30.27
C GLY A 16 18.23 -6.24 30.08
N LEU A 17 16.93 -6.14 29.81
CA LEU A 17 16.26 -4.87 29.49
C LEU A 17 16.27 -3.91 30.67
N ARG A 18 16.38 -4.44 31.91
CA ARG A 18 16.46 -3.65 33.13
C ARG A 18 17.80 -2.97 33.34
N HIS A 19 18.82 -3.35 32.56
CA HIS A 19 20.17 -2.79 32.58
C HIS A 19 20.48 -1.95 31.35
N LEU A 20 19.51 -1.71 30.47
CA LEU A 20 19.70 -0.78 29.37
C LEU A 20 19.88 0.61 29.96
N ASP A 21 21.05 1.21 29.69
CA ASP A 21 21.25 2.62 29.94
C ASP A 21 20.14 3.38 29.21
N TRP A 22 19.41 4.19 29.97
CA TRP A 22 18.37 5.05 29.42
C TRP A 22 19.04 6.11 28.56
N ILE A 23 19.26 5.79 27.28
CA ILE A 23 19.77 6.73 26.28
C ILE A 23 18.58 7.61 25.91
N GLU A 24 18.47 8.73 26.60
CA GLU A 24 17.55 9.78 26.20
C GLU A 24 18.06 10.38 24.88
N PRO A 25 17.26 10.35 23.79
CA PRO A 25 17.69 10.91 22.53
C PRO A 25 17.99 12.40 22.74
N GLN A 26 19.19 12.83 22.34
CA GLN A 26 19.68 14.19 22.61
C GLN A 26 18.79 15.30 22.02
N GLN A 27 17.92 14.96 21.06
CA GLN A 27 16.92 15.83 20.47
C GLN A 27 15.62 15.07 20.22
N ASP A 28 14.50 15.66 20.65
CA ASP A 28 13.18 15.25 20.21
C ASP A 28 13.00 15.63 18.73
N GLY A 29 12.99 14.65 17.84
CA GLY A 29 12.78 14.84 16.40
C GLY A 29 11.32 15.07 16.01
N TRP A 30 10.37 14.85 16.93
CA TRP A 30 8.94 14.97 16.66
C TRP A 30 8.47 16.36 16.20
N PRO A 31 9.01 17.49 16.69
CA PRO A 31 8.65 18.80 16.18
C PRO A 31 9.02 18.98 14.70
N GLY A 32 10.17 18.46 14.27
CA GLY A 32 10.60 18.54 12.86
C GLY A 32 9.73 17.70 11.93
N ILE A 33 9.39 16.49 12.36
CA ILE A 33 8.49 15.60 11.61
C ILE A 33 7.08 16.21 11.52
N ARG A 34 6.55 16.77 12.62
CA ARG A 34 5.25 17.46 12.62
C ARG A 34 5.26 18.69 11.72
N ALA A 35 6.32 19.50 11.75
CA ALA A 35 6.46 20.66 10.88
C ALA A 35 6.48 20.26 9.40
N ALA A 36 7.22 19.22 9.03
CA ALA A 36 7.27 18.70 7.67
C ALA A 36 5.90 18.17 7.19
N LEU A 37 5.16 17.48 8.07
CA LEU A 37 3.83 16.98 7.76
C LEU A 37 2.81 18.12 7.59
N GLU A 38 2.86 19.12 8.48
CA GLU A 38 2.00 20.31 8.40
C GLU A 38 2.28 21.15 7.16
N GLU A 39 3.54 21.33 6.78
CA GLU A 39 3.94 22.06 5.57
C GLU A 39 3.41 21.37 4.30
N ARG A 40 3.53 20.03 4.21
CA ARG A 40 2.94 19.25 3.12
C ARG A 40 1.41 19.40 3.08
N SER A 41 0.75 19.39 4.25
CA SER A 41 -0.71 19.57 4.34
C SER A 41 -1.18 20.98 3.92
N ARG A 42 -0.43 22.03 4.31
CA ARG A 42 -0.75 23.43 3.99
C ARG A 42 -0.53 23.72 2.52
N ASN A 43 0.48 23.11 1.90
CA ASN A 43 0.69 23.18 0.46
C ASN A 43 -0.39 22.40 -0.31
N ARG A 44 -0.85 21.23 0.18
CA ARG A 44 -2.00 20.53 -0.43
C ARG A 44 -3.30 21.36 -0.37
N LYS A 45 -3.56 22.09 0.72
CA LYS A 45 -4.73 23.01 0.85
C LYS A 45 -4.67 24.21 -0.09
N ARG A 46 -3.50 24.54 -0.66
CA ARG A 46 -3.33 25.62 -1.64
C ARG A 46 -3.36 25.13 -3.09
N VAL A 47 -3.36 23.82 -3.32
CA VAL A 47 -3.42 23.18 -4.65
C VAL A 47 -4.81 22.62 -4.97
N THR A 48 -5.82 22.89 -4.15
CA THR A 48 -7.23 22.57 -4.42
C THR A 48 -7.94 23.62 -5.30
N TRP A 49 -7.29 24.14 -6.34
CA TRP A 49 -7.95 24.95 -7.39
C TRP A 49 -7.31 24.70 -8.78
N LEU A 50 -7.12 23.44 -9.13
CA LEU A 50 -6.92 23.02 -10.53
C LEU A 50 -7.80 21.81 -10.81
N ALA A 51 -9.07 22.11 -11.09
CA ALA A 51 -9.92 21.24 -11.89
C ALA A 51 -9.29 21.09 -13.30
N LEU A 52 -9.57 19.95 -13.93
CA LEU A 52 -9.20 19.55 -15.29
C LEU A 52 -7.72 19.17 -15.53
N ALA A 53 -7.45 17.86 -15.39
CA ALA A 53 -6.87 16.99 -16.43
C ALA A 53 -6.09 15.82 -15.79
N ALA A 54 -6.79 14.86 -15.17
CA ALA A 54 -6.21 13.54 -14.91
C ALA A 54 -6.29 12.71 -16.20
N SER A 55 -5.39 13.00 -17.13
CA SER A 55 -5.03 12.06 -18.19
C SER A 55 -3.51 12.09 -18.31
N LEU A 56 -2.90 10.94 -18.00
CA LEU A 56 -1.47 10.55 -18.09
C LEU A 56 -0.79 10.28 -16.76
N VAL A 57 -1.05 9.10 -16.19
CA VAL A 57 0.03 8.13 -15.90
C VAL A 57 -0.48 6.73 -16.28
N MET A 58 -0.70 6.52 -17.59
CA MET A 58 -0.83 5.18 -18.17
C MET A 58 0.47 4.88 -18.92
N ALA A 59 1.59 4.70 -18.20
CA ALA A 59 2.87 4.40 -18.82
C ALA A 59 3.85 3.77 -17.82
N PHE A 60 3.50 2.68 -17.15
CA PHE A 60 4.52 1.76 -16.65
C PHE A 60 4.06 0.30 -16.50
N GLY A 61 2.75 0.06 -16.32
CA GLY A 61 2.21 -1.31 -16.23
C GLY A 61 2.02 -2.05 -17.56
N LEU A 62 2.02 -1.35 -18.71
CA LEU A 62 1.65 -1.95 -20.01
C LEU A 62 2.84 -2.54 -20.79
N THR A 63 4.09 -2.24 -20.42
CA THR A 63 5.28 -2.74 -21.15
C THR A 63 5.57 -4.22 -20.88
N LEU A 64 5.16 -4.76 -19.73
CA LEU A 64 5.39 -6.18 -19.40
C LEU A 64 4.30 -7.12 -19.93
N ARG A 65 3.11 -6.62 -20.30
CA ARG A 65 2.03 -7.46 -20.86
C ARG A 65 2.05 -7.56 -22.39
N LEU A 66 2.64 -6.60 -23.10
CA LEU A 66 2.74 -6.66 -24.57
C LEU A 66 3.98 -7.41 -25.09
N ALA A 67 4.95 -7.73 -24.24
CA ALA A 67 6.13 -8.50 -24.65
C ALA A 67 5.83 -10.00 -24.89
N SER A 68 4.62 -10.47 -24.60
CA SER A 68 4.27 -11.90 -24.65
C SER A 68 3.33 -12.30 -25.79
N GLU A 69 2.91 -11.40 -26.68
CA GLU A 69 2.09 -11.74 -27.85
C GLU A 69 2.66 -11.12 -29.12
N ASN A 70 3.73 -11.75 -29.64
CA ASN A 70 4.21 -11.50 -30.99
C ASN A 70 3.98 -12.75 -31.85
N ILE A 71 2.79 -12.86 -32.45
CA ILE A 71 2.59 -13.60 -33.69
C ILE A 71 1.71 -12.73 -34.62
N PRO A 72 2.18 -12.37 -35.84
CA PRO A 72 1.55 -11.36 -36.67
C PRO A 72 0.49 -11.95 -37.62
N GLY A 73 -0.68 -11.32 -37.70
CA GLY A 73 -1.74 -11.73 -38.63
C GLY A 73 -2.88 -10.72 -38.78
N ALA A 74 -2.66 -9.72 -39.63
CA ALA A 74 -3.63 -9.01 -40.50
C ALA A 74 -5.05 -8.64 -39.99
N GLY A 75 -5.32 -7.33 -39.95
CA GLY A 75 -6.64 -6.75 -40.26
C GLY A 75 -7.09 -5.59 -39.36
N PRO A 76 -7.31 -4.36 -39.89
CA PRO A 76 -7.92 -3.28 -39.12
C PRO A 76 -9.44 -3.45 -39.15
N ALA A 77 -10.03 -3.96 -38.08
CA ALA A 77 -11.46 -3.89 -37.84
C ALA A 77 -11.72 -2.89 -36.72
N SER A 78 -12.10 -1.67 -37.11
CA SER A 78 -12.79 -0.74 -36.22
C SER A 78 -14.05 -1.42 -35.69
N LEU A 79 -14.19 -1.52 -34.37
CA LEU A 79 -15.47 -1.77 -33.71
C LEU A 79 -15.67 -0.72 -32.61
N PRO A 80 -16.84 -0.07 -32.56
CA PRO A 80 -17.18 0.87 -31.50
C PRO A 80 -17.60 0.07 -30.26
N VAL A 81 -16.80 0.09 -29.20
CA VAL A 81 -17.25 -0.38 -27.88
C VAL A 81 -17.70 0.85 -27.11
N THR A 82 -18.93 1.31 -27.37
CA THR A 82 -19.58 2.38 -26.58
C THR A 82 -21.05 2.07 -26.28
N GLU A 83 -21.54 0.85 -26.51
CA GLU A 83 -22.93 0.49 -26.21
C GLU A 83 -23.04 -0.93 -25.65
N GLN A 84 -22.59 -1.17 -24.40
CA GLN A 84 -23.01 -2.38 -23.67
C GLN A 84 -22.79 -2.32 -22.15
N LEU A 85 -23.09 -1.20 -21.48
CA LEU A 85 -22.96 -1.08 -20.02
C LEU A 85 -24.21 -0.56 -19.29
N ALA A 86 -25.40 -0.62 -19.91
CA ALA A 86 -26.61 -0.05 -19.30
C ALA A 86 -27.46 -1.02 -18.46
N ASP A 87 -27.11 -2.31 -18.35
CA ASP A 87 -27.92 -3.32 -17.62
C ASP A 87 -27.10 -4.25 -16.70
N GLY A 88 -25.78 -4.01 -16.57
CA GLY A 88 -24.86 -4.84 -15.76
C GLY A 88 -23.96 -4.03 -14.82
N GLY A 89 -24.32 -2.76 -14.56
CA GLY A 89 -23.54 -1.86 -13.70
C GLY A 89 -23.47 -2.34 -12.25
N ASP A 90 -24.59 -2.84 -11.73
CA ASP A 90 -24.71 -3.31 -10.34
C ASP A 90 -23.88 -4.59 -10.10
N ASP A 91 -23.94 -5.56 -11.02
CA ASP A 91 -23.11 -6.77 -10.94
C ASP A 91 -21.61 -6.44 -11.01
N SER A 92 -21.23 -5.47 -11.85
CA SER A 92 -19.85 -5.00 -11.93
C SER A 92 -19.41 -4.30 -10.65
N LEU A 93 -20.27 -3.48 -10.05
CA LEU A 93 -20.00 -2.78 -8.80
C LEU A 93 -19.78 -3.76 -7.65
N GLU A 94 -20.69 -4.70 -7.44
CA GLU A 94 -20.58 -5.74 -6.43
C GLU A 94 -19.30 -6.57 -6.58
N SER A 95 -18.90 -6.86 -7.83
CA SER A 95 -17.65 -7.60 -8.09
C SER A 95 -16.40 -6.81 -7.65
N LEU A 96 -16.39 -5.49 -7.85
CA LEU A 96 -15.27 -4.63 -7.44
C LEU A 96 -15.23 -4.47 -5.91
N ILE A 97 -16.39 -4.36 -5.27
CA ILE A 97 -16.51 -4.32 -3.81
C ILE A 97 -15.92 -5.60 -3.22
N ALA A 98 -16.39 -6.76 -3.68
CA ALA A 98 -15.92 -8.06 -3.21
C ALA A 98 -14.41 -8.26 -3.44
N LEU A 99 -13.90 -7.86 -4.62
CA LEU A 99 -12.47 -7.91 -4.92
C LEU A 99 -11.66 -7.02 -3.97
N SER A 100 -12.13 -5.80 -3.71
CA SER A 100 -11.44 -4.88 -2.80
C SER A 100 -11.36 -5.44 -1.37
N GLN A 101 -12.45 -6.03 -0.85
CA GLN A 101 -12.47 -6.67 0.47
C GLN A 101 -11.51 -7.86 0.55
N THR A 102 -11.43 -8.63 -0.54
CA THR A 102 -10.52 -9.78 -0.65
C THR A 102 -9.06 -9.32 -0.60
N LEU A 103 -8.72 -8.28 -1.35
CA LEU A 103 -7.37 -7.69 -1.35
C LEU A 103 -7.01 -7.10 0.03
N GLU A 104 -7.95 -6.44 0.71
CA GLU A 104 -7.72 -5.93 2.07
C GLU A 104 -7.45 -7.04 3.08
N GLN A 105 -8.16 -8.16 2.96
CA GLN A 105 -7.93 -9.31 3.83
C GLN A 105 -6.56 -9.94 3.54
N GLN A 106 -6.19 -10.10 2.27
CA GLN A 106 -4.87 -10.59 1.88
C GLN A 106 -3.75 -9.67 2.38
N LEU A 107 -3.90 -8.35 2.20
CA LEU A 107 -2.96 -7.34 2.66
C LEU A 107 -2.78 -7.36 4.19
N ARG A 108 -3.85 -7.63 4.95
CA ARG A 108 -3.75 -7.81 6.41
C ARG A 108 -2.87 -9.00 6.76
N GLY A 109 -3.02 -10.13 6.05
CA GLY A 109 -2.17 -11.31 6.24
C GLY A 109 -0.71 -11.03 5.92
N MET A 110 -0.43 -10.40 4.77
CA MET A 110 0.95 -10.07 4.37
C MET A 110 1.61 -9.08 5.33
N ARG A 111 0.87 -8.08 5.82
CA ARG A 111 1.36 -7.12 6.82
C ARG A 111 1.77 -7.78 8.15
N GLN A 112 1.04 -8.80 8.57
CA GLN A 112 1.33 -9.50 9.82
C GLN A 112 2.54 -10.43 9.72
N GLY A 113 2.80 -11.01 8.55
CA GLY A 113 3.95 -11.90 8.33
C GLY A 113 5.17 -11.24 7.69
N SER A 114 5.06 -10.00 7.21
CA SER A 114 6.22 -9.24 6.71
C SER A 114 7.07 -8.74 7.88
N GLY A 115 8.38 -8.90 7.76
CA GLY A 115 9.35 -8.40 8.73
C GLY A 115 9.54 -6.88 8.64
N SER A 116 10.75 -6.42 8.94
CA SER A 116 11.10 -5.00 8.81
C SER A 116 11.02 -4.55 7.35
N MET A 117 10.19 -3.55 7.07
CA MET A 117 10.07 -2.94 5.74
C MET A 117 11.27 -2.02 5.46
N PRO A 118 11.91 -2.10 4.27
CA PRO A 118 12.92 -1.14 3.85
C PRO A 118 12.37 0.30 3.86
N ALA A 119 13.22 1.27 4.24
CA ALA A 119 12.81 2.67 4.37
C ALA A 119 12.22 3.25 3.07
N ASP A 120 12.82 2.93 1.92
CA ASP A 120 12.34 3.39 0.62
C ASP A 120 10.92 2.88 0.33
N SER A 121 10.66 1.58 0.55
CA SER A 121 9.33 0.98 0.37
C SER A 121 8.30 1.53 1.36
N ALA A 122 8.71 1.85 2.59
CA ALA A 122 7.82 2.39 3.61
C ALA A 122 7.24 3.77 3.22
N VAL A 123 8.03 4.62 2.55
CA VAL A 123 7.56 5.91 2.02
C VAL A 123 6.48 5.68 0.96
N TYR A 124 6.73 4.81 -0.02
CA TYR A 124 5.75 4.51 -1.06
C TYR A 124 4.47 3.89 -0.52
N ILE A 125 4.57 2.98 0.45
CA ILE A 125 3.40 2.39 1.11
C ILE A 125 2.56 3.46 1.81
N ALA A 126 3.19 4.40 2.51
CA ALA A 126 2.47 5.47 3.18
C ALA A 126 1.72 6.36 2.17
N GLU A 127 2.34 6.66 1.03
CA GLU A 127 1.69 7.45 -0.03
C GLU A 127 0.50 6.72 -0.66
N LEU A 128 0.63 5.41 -0.93
CA LEU A 128 -0.48 4.61 -1.44
C LEU A 128 -1.63 4.50 -0.42
N GLN A 129 -1.32 4.35 0.87
CA GLN A 129 -2.33 4.32 1.93
C GLN A 129 -3.08 5.66 2.07
N ASP A 130 -2.38 6.79 1.93
CA ASP A 130 -2.99 8.12 1.87
C ASP A 130 -3.97 8.22 0.70
N LEU A 131 -3.59 7.72 -0.48
CA LEU A 131 -4.46 7.72 -1.66
C LEU A 131 -5.69 6.82 -1.46
N VAL A 132 -5.52 5.65 -0.84
CA VAL A 132 -6.66 4.78 -0.48
C VAL A 132 -7.60 5.51 0.48
N ALA A 133 -7.08 6.17 1.51
CA ALA A 133 -7.89 6.94 2.46
C ALA A 133 -8.65 8.09 1.78
N GLN A 134 -8.04 8.73 0.77
CA GLN A 134 -8.71 9.74 -0.04
C GLN A 134 -9.86 9.13 -0.87
N VAL A 135 -9.62 8.03 -1.58
CA VAL A 135 -10.65 7.34 -2.37
C VAL A 135 -11.78 6.85 -1.46
N ASP A 136 -11.47 6.30 -0.29
CA ASP A 136 -12.47 5.86 0.70
C ASP A 136 -13.30 7.04 1.22
N HIS A 137 -12.68 8.22 1.38
CA HIS A 137 -13.41 9.45 1.72
C HIS A 137 -14.37 9.87 0.60
N GLU A 138 -13.94 9.83 -0.67
CA GLU A 138 -14.80 10.14 -1.82
C GLU A 138 -15.95 9.12 -1.96
N LEU A 139 -15.66 7.83 -1.75
CA LEU A 139 -16.66 6.75 -1.72
C LEU A 139 -17.72 6.95 -0.64
N SER A 140 -17.39 7.58 0.50
CA SER A 140 -18.38 7.89 1.53
C SER A 140 -19.50 8.82 1.04
N TYR A 141 -19.24 9.64 0.01
CA TYR A 141 -20.22 10.52 -0.62
C TYR A 141 -20.85 9.89 -1.88
N SER A 142 -20.18 8.94 -2.52
CA SER A 142 -20.59 8.33 -3.78
C SER A 142 -20.34 6.82 -3.77
N PRO A 143 -21.08 6.06 -2.94
CA PRO A 143 -20.83 4.63 -2.72
C PRO A 143 -21.08 3.78 -3.97
N ASP A 144 -21.94 4.23 -4.89
CA ASP A 144 -22.31 3.49 -6.09
C ASP A 144 -21.36 3.77 -7.28
N SER A 145 -20.27 4.51 -7.04
CA SER A 145 -19.33 4.89 -8.09
C SER A 145 -18.40 3.75 -8.46
N VAL A 146 -18.72 3.06 -9.56
CA VAL A 146 -17.88 2.01 -10.17
C VAL A 146 -16.43 2.49 -10.39
N ASN A 147 -16.25 3.75 -10.81
CA ASN A 147 -14.92 4.31 -11.05
C ASN A 147 -14.08 4.43 -9.77
N LEU A 148 -14.68 4.87 -8.65
CA LEU A 148 -13.97 4.99 -7.38
C LEU A 148 -13.62 3.61 -6.81
N TRP A 149 -14.53 2.64 -6.91
CA TRP A 149 -14.23 1.25 -6.53
C TRP A 149 -13.11 0.64 -7.38
N GLY A 150 -13.09 0.91 -8.69
CA GLY A 150 -12.00 0.51 -9.57
C GLY A 150 -10.66 1.13 -9.17
N GLN A 151 -10.64 2.41 -8.82
CA GLN A 151 -9.44 3.09 -8.31
C GLN A 151 -8.95 2.48 -7.00
N ARG A 152 -9.86 2.22 -6.06
CA ARG A 152 -9.56 1.56 -4.78
C ARG A 152 -8.89 0.21 -4.99
N VAL A 153 -9.46 -0.64 -5.87
CA VAL A 153 -8.89 -1.95 -6.21
C VAL A 153 -7.47 -1.81 -6.76
N ASN A 154 -7.24 -0.87 -7.69
CA ASN A 154 -5.89 -0.66 -8.26
C ASN A 154 -4.87 -0.26 -7.18
N LEU A 155 -5.22 0.65 -6.28
CA LEU A 155 -4.34 1.06 -5.18
C LEU A 155 -4.04 -0.10 -4.22
N LEU A 156 -5.02 -0.97 -3.96
CA LEU A 156 -4.82 -2.17 -3.14
C LEU A 156 -3.94 -3.21 -3.84
N LEU A 157 -4.04 -3.35 -5.17
CA LEU A 157 -3.14 -4.19 -5.96
C LEU A 157 -1.70 -3.66 -5.93
N ASP A 158 -1.51 -2.35 -6.04
CA ASP A 158 -0.18 -1.72 -5.95
C ASP A 158 0.44 -1.97 -4.57
N LEU A 159 -0.35 -1.82 -3.49
CA LEU A 159 0.09 -2.18 -2.14
C LEU A 159 0.47 -3.66 -2.05
N ALA A 160 -0.37 -4.55 -2.60
CA ALA A 160 -0.14 -5.99 -2.53
C ALA A 160 1.16 -6.38 -3.24
N GLN A 161 1.47 -5.75 -4.37
CA GLN A 161 2.72 -5.98 -5.10
C GLN A 161 3.96 -5.63 -4.27
N ILE A 162 3.93 -4.52 -3.53
CA ILE A 162 5.07 -4.13 -2.67
C ILE A 162 5.27 -5.17 -1.54
N TYR A 163 4.18 -5.58 -0.88
CA TYR A 163 4.27 -6.58 0.19
C TYR A 163 4.72 -7.95 -0.32
N GLN A 164 4.22 -8.38 -1.48
CA GLN A 164 4.60 -9.63 -2.11
C GLN A 164 6.10 -9.66 -2.44
N HIS A 165 6.62 -8.59 -3.05
CA HIS A 165 8.03 -8.48 -3.37
C HIS A 165 8.91 -8.54 -2.10
N GLN A 166 8.50 -7.84 -1.04
CA GLN A 166 9.21 -7.88 0.23
C GLN A 166 9.23 -9.29 0.83
N TRP A 167 8.10 -10.00 0.78
CA TRP A 167 8.01 -11.38 1.22
C TRP A 167 9.00 -12.28 0.47
N GLU A 168 9.07 -12.19 -0.85
CA GLU A 168 10.00 -12.99 -1.66
C GLU A 168 11.46 -12.75 -1.26
N LEU A 169 11.83 -11.49 -0.99
CA LEU A 169 13.17 -11.13 -0.52
C LEU A 169 13.47 -11.74 0.86
N ASP A 170 12.51 -11.69 1.78
CA ASP A 170 12.69 -12.23 3.13
C ASP A 170 12.76 -13.76 3.13
N TYR A 171 11.93 -14.43 2.35
CA TYR A 171 12.02 -15.88 2.14
C TYR A 171 13.34 -16.30 1.49
N GLY A 172 13.81 -15.56 0.49
CA GLY A 172 15.09 -15.84 -0.16
C GLY A 172 16.27 -15.78 0.82
N LYS A 173 16.27 -14.83 1.75
CA LYS A 173 17.28 -14.74 2.81
C LYS A 173 17.22 -15.93 3.76
N MET A 174 16.02 -16.33 4.18
CA MET A 174 15.84 -17.47 5.10
C MET A 174 16.26 -18.80 4.48
N ALA A 175 16.04 -19.00 3.18
CA ALA A 175 16.43 -20.22 2.48
C ALA A 175 17.94 -20.34 2.21
N SER A 176 18.70 -19.24 2.37
CA SER A 176 20.14 -19.19 2.12
C SER A 176 21.03 -19.42 3.36
N LEU A 177 20.41 -19.59 4.53
CA LEU A 177 21.06 -19.89 5.81
C LEU A 177 21.12 -21.41 6.06
#